data_AF-A0A950X7Z8-F1
#
_entry.id   AF-A0A950X7Z8-F1
#
_cell.length_a   1.000
_cell.length_b   1.000
_cell.length_c   1.000
_cell.angle_alpha   90.00
_cell.angle_beta   90.00
_cell.angle_gamma   90.00
#
_symmetry.space_group_name_H-M   'P 1'
#
loop_
_entity.id
_entity.type
_entity.pdbx_description
1 polymer ?
#
loop_
_entity_poly.entity_id
_entity_poly.type
_entity_poly.pdbx_seq_one_letter_code
_entity_poly.pdbx_strand_id
1 'polypeptide(L)'
;MTWGASAVQFMLAIALVWIGAHESIPVGRLPRHIVYSAAIAASLVVVFISLLTFSASPVNEPILRVPPRVNEMLRVSPWIMGFVCGIGSTIAGGILVLLFSWMFRKSLAARPTVAGALYGAGAGLAINAGWRIACPVSTPWHTLGAHGAAIIATVILGALIGRLLGNRRLHVGRRRSQIGR
;
A
#
# COMPACT_ATOMS: atom_id res chain seq x y z
N MET A 1 -15.04 -16.15 4.25
CA MET A 1 -14.43 -15.15 5.17
C MET A 1 -13.56 -14.10 4.45
N THR A 2 -12.97 -14.41 3.29
CA THR A 2 -12.05 -13.52 2.56
C THR A 2 -12.67 -12.19 2.12
N TRP A 3 -13.91 -12.19 1.63
CA TRP A 3 -14.60 -10.97 1.16
C TRP A 3 -14.78 -9.90 2.24
N GLY A 4 -15.21 -10.28 3.44
CA GLY A 4 -15.39 -9.32 4.55
C GLY A 4 -14.06 -8.73 5.02
N ALA A 5 -13.04 -9.58 5.15
CA ALA A 5 -11.67 -9.16 5.45
C ALA A 5 -11.11 -8.18 4.39
N SER A 6 -11.30 -8.50 3.10
CA SER A 6 -10.90 -7.64 2.00
C SER A 6 -11.65 -6.31 2.01
N ALA A 7 -12.96 -6.31 2.30
CA ALA A 7 -13.75 -5.08 2.41
C ALA A 7 -13.22 -4.17 3.54
N VAL A 8 -12.91 -4.72 4.72
CA VAL A 8 -12.33 -3.96 5.84
C VAL A 8 -10.98 -3.35 5.45
N GLN A 9 -10.09 -4.11 4.82
CA GLN A 9 -8.80 -3.58 4.36
C GLN A 9 -8.94 -2.51 3.29
N PHE A 10 -9.91 -2.67 2.38
CA PHE A 10 -10.17 -1.70 1.33
C PHE A 10 -10.76 -0.40 1.90
N MET A 11 -11.68 -0.48 2.87
CA MET A 11 -12.18 0.71 3.58
C MET A 11 -11.06 1.45 4.31
N LEU A 12 -10.15 0.70 4.93
CA LEU A 12 -8.97 1.29 5.58
C LEU A 12 -8.01 1.93 4.57
N ALA A 13 -7.85 1.33 3.39
CA ALA A 13 -7.10 1.95 2.29
C ALA A 13 -7.70 3.29 1.87
N ILE A 14 -9.02 3.36 1.70
CA ILE A 14 -9.74 4.61 1.39
C ILE A 14 -9.51 5.65 2.50
N ALA A 15 -9.64 5.25 3.77
CA ALA A 15 -9.43 6.14 4.91
C ALA A 15 -8.01 6.72 4.93
N LEU A 16 -6.97 5.92 4.65
CA LEU A 16 -5.60 6.40 4.59
C LEU A 16 -5.36 7.36 3.43
N VAL A 17 -5.92 7.10 2.25
CA VAL A 17 -5.85 8.03 1.11
C VAL A 17 -6.56 9.34 1.45
N TRP A 18 -7.71 9.28 2.11
CA TRP A 18 -8.44 10.46 2.59
C TRP A 18 -7.61 11.26 3.60
N ILE A 19 -7.01 10.62 4.60
CA ILE A 19 -6.08 11.27 5.54
C ILE A 19 -4.89 11.90 4.79
N GLY A 20 -4.34 11.21 3.79
CA GLY A 20 -3.26 11.75 2.96
C GLY A 20 -3.67 13.00 2.18
N ALA A 21 -4.89 13.04 1.66
CA ALA A 21 -5.46 14.20 1.01
C ALA A 21 -5.62 15.38 1.98
N HIS A 22 -6.08 15.12 3.21
CA HIS A 22 -6.16 16.11 4.28
C HIS A 22 -4.77 16.65 4.70
N GLU A 23 -3.76 15.78 4.86
CA GLU A 23 -2.39 16.19 5.19
C GLU A 23 -1.71 17.00 4.08
N SER A 24 -2.23 16.92 2.86
CA SER A 24 -1.75 17.72 1.73
C SER A 24 -2.15 19.20 1.90
N ILE A 25 -3.36 19.47 2.43
CA ILE A 25 -3.95 20.81 2.49
C ILE A 25 -3.61 21.51 3.83
N PRO A 26 -3.09 22.75 3.84
CA PRO A 26 -2.73 23.43 5.09
C PRO A 26 -3.86 23.63 6.11
N VAL A 27 -5.07 23.94 5.63
CA VAL A 27 -6.25 24.27 6.46
C VAL A 27 -7.00 23.02 6.92
N GLY A 28 -6.80 21.88 6.24
CA GLY A 28 -7.52 20.63 6.48
C GLY A 28 -6.71 19.56 7.23
N ARG A 29 -5.57 19.92 7.82
CA ARG A 29 -4.67 18.94 8.46
C ARG A 29 -5.30 18.29 9.68
N LEU A 30 -5.02 17.01 9.84
CA LEU A 30 -5.49 16.26 10.99
C LEU A 30 -4.45 16.33 12.12
N PRO A 31 -4.88 16.20 13.39
CA PRO A 31 -3.97 16.01 14.50
C PRO A 31 -3.03 14.82 14.25
N ARG A 32 -1.75 14.96 14.63
CA ARG A 32 -0.72 13.93 14.40
C ARG A 32 -1.10 12.56 14.98
N HIS A 33 -1.78 12.55 16.13
CA HIS A 33 -2.23 11.31 16.76
C HIS A 33 -3.23 10.55 15.88
N ILE A 34 -4.06 11.22 15.09
CA ILE A 34 -4.99 10.56 14.15
C ILE A 34 -4.19 9.85 13.06
N VAL A 35 -3.18 10.52 12.48
CA VAL A 35 -2.31 9.92 11.45
C VAL A 35 -1.56 8.70 12.00
N TYR A 36 -0.97 8.82 13.18
CA TYR A 36 -0.26 7.69 13.81
C TYR A 36 -1.21 6.55 14.19
N SER A 37 -2.39 6.86 14.74
CA SER A 37 -3.40 5.86 15.07
C SER A 37 -3.89 5.11 13.82
N ALA A 38 -4.08 5.81 12.69
CA ALA A 38 -4.48 5.19 11.44
C ALA A 38 -3.39 4.27 10.87
N ALA A 39 -2.11 4.68 10.97
CA ALA A 39 -0.99 3.83 10.57
C ALA A 39 -0.87 2.58 11.46
N ILE A 40 -0.99 2.73 12.78
CA ILE A 40 -0.95 1.61 13.73
C ILE A 40 -2.14 0.68 13.48
N ALA A 41 -3.36 1.23 13.35
CA ALA A 41 -4.56 0.46 13.04
C ALA A 41 -4.41 -0.31 11.73
N ALA A 42 -3.85 0.32 10.69
CA ALA A 42 -3.52 -0.35 9.42
C ALA A 42 -2.58 -1.54 9.58
N SER A 43 -1.47 -1.36 10.30
CA SER A 43 -0.54 -2.45 10.57
C SER A 43 -1.19 -3.58 11.36
N LEU A 44 -1.95 -3.26 12.41
CA LEU A 44 -2.64 -4.25 13.24
C LEU A 44 -3.71 -5.01 12.44
N VAL A 45 -4.49 -4.32 11.60
CA VAL A 45 -5.51 -4.94 10.75
C VAL A 45 -4.87 -5.90 9.74
N VAL A 46 -3.72 -5.55 9.13
CA VAL A 46 -3.01 -6.47 8.23
C VAL A 46 -2.59 -7.73 8.97
N VAL A 47 -1.93 -7.59 10.13
CA VAL A 47 -1.46 -8.73 10.92
C VAL A 47 -2.63 -9.59 11.40
N PHE A 48 -3.63 -8.96 12.02
CA PHE A 48 -4.80 -9.65 12.57
C PHE A 48 -5.54 -10.44 11.50
N ILE A 49 -5.83 -9.81 10.36
CA ILE A 49 -6.55 -10.49 9.28
C ILE A 49 -5.68 -11.60 8.68
N SER A 50 -4.35 -11.43 8.57
CA SER A 50 -3.44 -12.50 8.10
C SER A 50 -3.48 -13.72 9.01
N LEU A 51 -3.39 -13.52 10.33
CA LEU A 51 -3.50 -14.61 11.30
C LEU A 51 -4.89 -15.26 11.27
N LEU A 52 -5.96 -14.46 11.23
CA LEU A 52 -7.35 -14.95 11.18
C LEU A 52 -7.64 -15.78 9.92
N THR A 53 -7.09 -15.37 8.79
CA THR A 53 -7.28 -16.08 7.51
C THR A 53 -6.56 -17.42 7.53
N PHE A 54 -5.34 -17.43 8.06
CA PHE A 54 -4.59 -18.66 8.25
C PHE A 54 -5.31 -19.61 9.22
N SER A 55 -5.82 -19.12 10.35
CA SER A 55 -6.50 -19.96 11.34
C SER A 55 -7.83 -20.53 10.81
N ALA A 56 -8.56 -19.77 9.99
CA ALA A 56 -9.85 -20.21 9.45
C ALA A 56 -9.72 -21.09 8.19
N SER A 57 -8.65 -20.92 7.41
CA SER A 57 -8.45 -21.65 6.16
C SER A 57 -6.94 -21.78 5.89
N PRO A 58 -6.25 -22.69 6.59
CA PRO A 58 -4.82 -22.90 6.41
C PRO A 58 -4.58 -23.58 5.05
N VAL A 59 -4.03 -22.82 4.11
CA VAL A 59 -3.64 -23.31 2.79
C VAL A 59 -2.13 -23.14 2.69
N ASN A 60 -1.44 -24.26 2.91
CA ASN A 60 0.01 -24.34 2.93
C ASN A 60 0.61 -24.62 1.54
N GLU A 61 -0.20 -25.07 0.59
CA GLU A 61 0.20 -25.36 -0.79
C GLU A 61 -0.68 -24.59 -1.78
N PRO A 62 -0.13 -24.10 -2.91
CA PRO A 62 -0.92 -23.46 -3.95
C PRO A 62 -1.88 -24.48 -4.58
N ILE A 63 -3.16 -24.44 -4.18
CA ILE A 63 -4.25 -25.18 -4.84
C ILE A 63 -4.63 -24.40 -6.10
N LEU A 64 -3.77 -24.43 -7.11
CA LEU A 64 -3.99 -23.67 -8.33
C LEU A 64 -4.37 -24.64 -9.46
N ARG A 65 -5.52 -24.40 -10.12
CA ARG A 65 -5.90 -25.03 -11.41
C ARG A 65 -4.99 -24.47 -12.52
N VAL A 66 -3.70 -24.79 -12.46
CA VAL A 66 -2.70 -24.46 -13.49
C VAL A 66 -2.17 -25.74 -14.10
N PRO A 67 -1.60 -25.67 -15.32
CA PRO A 67 -0.96 -26.81 -15.96
C PRO A 67 0.07 -27.45 -15.00
N PRO A 68 0.16 -28.80 -14.97
CA PRO A 68 0.94 -29.55 -13.99
C PRO A 68 2.38 -29.05 -13.80
N ARG A 69 3.07 -28.66 -14.89
CA ARG A 69 4.45 -28.14 -14.87
C ARG A 69 4.64 -26.88 -14.04
N VAL A 70 3.66 -25.98 -14.03
CA VAL A 70 3.73 -24.71 -13.27
C VAL A 70 3.47 -25.01 -11.79
N ASN A 71 2.55 -25.92 -11.52
CA ASN A 71 2.24 -26.37 -10.16
C ASN A 71 3.44 -27.08 -9.51
N GLU A 72 4.19 -27.84 -10.31
CA GLU A 72 5.42 -28.49 -9.88
C GLU A 72 6.49 -27.45 -9.54
N MET A 73 6.76 -26.48 -10.41
CA MET A 73 7.68 -25.35 -10.13
C MET A 73 7.32 -24.56 -8.86
N LEU A 74 6.04 -24.26 -8.64
CA LEU A 74 5.57 -23.57 -7.43
C LEU A 74 5.64 -24.45 -6.17
N ARG A 75 5.51 -25.77 -6.30
CA ARG A 75 5.74 -26.74 -5.22
C ARG A 75 7.22 -26.83 -4.82
N VAL A 76 8.15 -26.75 -5.78
CA VAL A 76 9.59 -26.94 -5.49
C VAL A 76 10.22 -25.75 -4.75
N SER A 77 9.64 -24.54 -4.81
CA SER A 77 10.18 -23.39 -4.05
C SER A 77 9.10 -22.37 -3.64
N PRO A 78 8.66 -22.41 -2.37
CA PRO A 78 7.74 -21.41 -1.81
C PRO A 78 8.24 -19.97 -1.97
N TRP A 79 9.57 -19.79 -1.99
CA TRP A 79 10.21 -18.49 -2.17
C TRP A 79 9.92 -17.88 -3.54
N ILE A 80 9.92 -18.66 -4.62
CA ILE A 80 9.62 -18.16 -5.97
C ILE A 80 8.21 -17.59 -6.02
N MET A 81 7.23 -18.31 -5.46
CA MET A 81 5.85 -17.83 -5.39
C MET A 81 5.75 -16.55 -4.54
N GLY A 82 6.46 -16.49 -3.41
CA GLY A 82 6.60 -15.27 -2.60
C GLY A 82 7.15 -14.09 -3.40
N PHE A 83 8.21 -14.29 -4.18
CA PHE A 83 8.79 -13.25 -5.04
C PHE A 83 7.82 -12.77 -6.11
N VAL A 84 7.16 -13.68 -6.83
CA VAL A 84 6.18 -13.32 -7.87
C VAL A 84 5.01 -12.54 -7.28
N CYS A 85 4.45 -12.99 -6.16
CA CYS A 85 3.35 -12.29 -5.49
C CYS A 85 3.79 -10.93 -4.94
N GLY A 86 5.00 -10.84 -4.39
CA GLY A 86 5.58 -9.58 -3.91
C GLY A 86 5.80 -8.58 -5.03
N ILE A 87 6.40 -9.00 -6.15
CA ILE A 87 6.63 -8.16 -7.33
C ILE A 87 5.29 -7.72 -7.93
N GLY A 88 4.37 -8.66 -8.16
CA GLY A 88 3.05 -8.36 -8.71
C GLY A 88 2.27 -7.37 -7.83
N SER A 89 2.30 -7.56 -6.51
CA SER A 89 1.71 -6.64 -5.54
C SER A 89 2.36 -5.26 -5.59
N THR A 90 3.69 -5.20 -5.70
CA THR A 90 4.44 -3.94 -5.73
C THR A 90 4.17 -3.17 -7.02
N ILE A 91 4.10 -3.84 -8.17
CA ILE A 91 3.78 -3.20 -9.46
C ILE A 91 2.36 -2.64 -9.43
N ALA A 92 1.38 -3.46 -9.06
CA ALA A 92 -0.02 -3.03 -8.99
C ALA A 92 -0.20 -1.87 -7.99
N GLY A 93 0.48 -1.96 -6.84
CA GLY A 93 0.47 -0.91 -5.83
C GLY A 93 1.15 0.36 -6.32
N GLY A 94 2.30 0.24 -7.00
CA GLY A 94 3.04 1.35 -7.60
C GLY A 94 2.19 2.13 -8.61
N ILE A 95 1.39 1.45 -9.43
CA ILE A 95 0.44 2.10 -10.35
C ILE A 95 -0.57 2.96 -9.56
N LEU A 96 -1.15 2.43 -8.48
CA LEU A 96 -2.06 3.21 -7.63
C LEU A 96 -1.35 4.36 -6.91
N VAL A 97 -0.11 4.18 -6.44
CA VAL A 97 0.68 5.25 -5.85
C VAL A 97 0.89 6.39 -6.84
N LEU A 98 1.22 6.07 -8.09
CA LEU A 98 1.36 7.07 -9.14
C LEU A 98 0.03 7.77 -9.43
N LEU A 99 -1.08 7.02 -9.49
CA LEU A 99 -2.41 7.56 -9.70
C LEU A 99 -2.81 8.54 -8.58
N PHE A 100 -2.70 8.14 -7.32
CA PHE A 100 -3.03 8.98 -6.17
C PHE A 100 -2.12 10.22 -6.11
N SER A 101 -0.81 10.02 -6.31
CA SER A 101 0.15 11.13 -6.34
C SER A 101 -0.14 12.12 -7.47
N TRP A 102 -0.60 11.63 -8.63
CA TRP A 102 -1.00 12.47 -9.76
C TRP A 102 -2.30 13.22 -9.47
N MET A 103 -3.31 12.56 -8.93
CA MET A 103 -4.60 13.14 -8.58
C MET A 103 -4.45 14.27 -7.55
N PHE A 104 -3.63 14.04 -6.52
CA PHE A 104 -3.39 14.99 -5.43
C PHE A 104 -2.11 15.83 -5.59
N ARG A 105 -1.46 15.81 -6.77
CA ARG A 105 -0.22 16.59 -7.00
C ARG A 105 -0.37 18.08 -6.74
N LYS A 106 -1.59 18.60 -6.88
CA LYS A 106 -1.93 20.01 -6.66
C LYS A 106 -2.03 20.38 -5.19
N SER A 107 -2.40 19.43 -4.33
CA SER A 107 -2.62 19.67 -2.91
C SER A 107 -1.38 19.42 -2.05
N LEU A 108 -0.33 18.71 -2.48
CA LEU A 108 0.88 18.35 -1.69
C LEU A 108 1.76 19.55 -1.25
N ALA A 109 1.21 20.52 -0.51
CA ALA A 109 1.88 21.76 -0.14
C ALA A 109 2.48 21.72 1.27
N ALA A 110 1.82 21.04 2.21
CA ALA A 110 2.16 21.11 3.63
C ALA A 110 3.14 20.03 4.11
N ARG A 111 2.77 18.75 3.94
CA ARG A 111 3.57 17.60 4.39
C ARG A 111 3.69 16.55 3.28
N PRO A 112 4.41 16.89 2.19
CA PRO A 112 4.44 16.09 0.98
C PRO A 112 4.88 14.64 1.21
N THR A 113 5.88 14.42 2.07
CA THR A 113 6.36 13.07 2.41
C THR A 113 5.32 12.23 3.16
N VAL A 114 4.61 12.83 4.13
CA VAL A 114 3.60 12.11 4.94
C VAL A 114 2.39 11.78 4.08
N ALA A 115 1.89 12.74 3.31
CA ALA A 115 0.79 12.52 2.37
C ALA A 115 1.15 11.43 1.34
N GLY A 116 2.36 11.49 0.79
CA GLY A 116 2.87 10.46 -0.11
C GLY A 116 2.94 9.08 0.55
N ALA A 117 3.46 8.98 1.77
CA ALA A 117 3.51 7.73 2.52
C ALA A 117 2.11 7.13 2.76
N LEU A 118 1.11 7.98 3.06
CA LEU A 118 -0.28 7.56 3.25
C LEU A 118 -0.95 7.10 1.96
N TYR A 119 -0.67 7.74 0.82
CA TYR A 119 -1.09 7.24 -0.49
C TYR A 119 -0.44 5.89 -0.80
N GLY A 120 0.84 5.74 -0.45
CA GLY A 120 1.57 4.47 -0.49
C GLY A 120 0.90 3.36 0.33
N ALA A 121 0.61 3.65 1.60
CA ALA A 121 -0.05 2.73 2.51
C ALA A 121 -1.43 2.31 1.99
N GLY A 122 -2.24 3.28 1.55
CA GLY A 122 -3.56 3.03 0.96
C GLY A 122 -3.47 2.17 -0.31
N ALA A 123 -2.55 2.48 -1.22
CA ALA A 123 -2.32 1.67 -2.42
C ALA A 123 -1.93 0.23 -2.08
N GLY A 124 -0.96 0.04 -1.18
CA GLY A 124 -0.53 -1.28 -0.73
C GLY A 124 -1.67 -2.09 -0.12
N LEU A 125 -2.47 -1.47 0.76
CA LEU A 125 -3.62 -2.12 1.39
C LEU A 125 -4.73 -2.47 0.40
N ALA A 126 -5.05 -1.59 -0.54
CA ALA A 126 -6.05 -1.85 -1.57
C ALA A 126 -5.66 -3.06 -2.44
N ILE A 127 -4.38 -3.13 -2.83
CA ILE A 127 -3.85 -4.26 -3.58
C ILE A 127 -3.80 -5.54 -2.76
N ASN A 128 -3.39 -5.46 -1.49
CA ASN A 128 -3.42 -6.61 -0.58
C ASN A 128 -4.84 -7.14 -0.36
N ALA A 129 -5.83 -6.26 -0.26
CA ALA A 129 -7.24 -6.63 -0.18
C ALA A 129 -7.71 -7.40 -1.42
N GLY A 130 -7.29 -6.98 -2.61
CA GLY A 130 -7.55 -7.69 -3.87
C GLY A 130 -6.86 -9.06 -3.91
N TRP A 131 -5.57 -9.11 -3.58
CA TRP A 131 -4.81 -10.37 -3.55
C TRP A 131 -5.34 -11.36 -2.53
N ARG A 132 -5.98 -10.94 -1.45
CA ARG A 132 -6.63 -11.87 -0.52
C ARG A 132 -7.80 -12.67 -1.12
N ILE A 133 -8.36 -12.21 -2.22
CA ILE A 133 -9.42 -12.91 -2.95
C ILE A 133 -8.81 -13.85 -3.99
N ALA A 134 -7.67 -13.46 -4.58
CA ALA A 134 -7.07 -14.15 -5.72
C ALA A 134 -5.87 -15.06 -5.36
N CYS A 135 -5.14 -14.77 -4.29
CA CYS A 135 -3.97 -15.52 -3.85
C CYS A 135 -4.42 -16.76 -3.07
N PRO A 136 -4.04 -17.97 -3.51
CA PRO A 136 -4.46 -19.20 -2.84
C PRO A 136 -3.65 -19.48 -1.56
N VAL A 137 -2.54 -18.78 -1.32
CA VAL A 137 -1.62 -19.05 -0.20
C VAL A 137 -1.97 -18.17 0.99
N SER A 138 -2.34 -18.78 2.12
CA SER A 138 -2.74 -18.06 3.34
C SER A 138 -1.71 -18.11 4.47
N THR A 139 -0.54 -18.71 4.25
CA THR A 139 0.49 -18.81 5.30
C THR A 139 0.94 -17.42 5.78
N PRO A 140 1.17 -17.22 7.09
CA PRO A 140 1.58 -15.93 7.63
C PRO A 140 2.90 -15.44 7.02
N TRP A 141 3.85 -16.35 6.79
CA TRP A 141 5.14 -15.98 6.19
C TRP A 141 4.97 -15.48 4.75
N HIS A 142 4.06 -16.07 3.96
CA HIS A 142 3.82 -15.63 2.58
C HIS A 142 3.07 -14.30 2.56
N THR A 143 1.99 -14.21 3.34
CA THR A 143 1.15 -13.01 3.40
C THR A 143 1.91 -11.81 3.97
N LEU A 144 2.64 -11.97 5.06
CA LEU A 144 3.44 -10.90 5.67
C LEU A 144 4.75 -10.65 4.91
N GLY A 145 5.40 -11.71 4.42
CA GLY A 145 6.67 -11.60 3.71
C GLY A 145 6.53 -11.03 2.30
N ALA A 146 5.61 -11.56 1.48
CA ALA A 146 5.43 -11.10 0.10
C ALA A 146 4.52 -9.88 0.02
N HIS A 147 3.26 -10.01 0.47
CA HIS A 147 2.31 -8.91 0.36
C HIS A 147 2.59 -7.80 1.37
N GLY A 148 2.99 -8.14 2.60
CA GLY A 148 3.40 -7.14 3.59
C GLY A 148 4.63 -6.34 3.15
N ALA A 149 5.65 -6.98 2.55
CA ALA A 149 6.78 -6.25 1.97
C ALA A 149 6.36 -5.33 0.82
N ALA A 150 5.40 -5.74 -0.02
CA ALA A 150 4.86 -4.88 -1.07
C ALA A 150 4.13 -3.63 -0.51
N ILE A 151 3.42 -3.77 0.62
CA ILE A 151 2.84 -2.61 1.33
C ILE A 151 3.96 -1.66 1.79
N ILE A 152 5.02 -2.18 2.40
CA ILE A 152 6.16 -1.35 2.83
C ILE A 152 6.82 -0.66 1.63
N ALA A 153 7.04 -1.39 0.53
CA ALA A 153 7.63 -0.85 -0.69
C ALA A 153 6.78 0.29 -1.28
N THR A 154 5.46 0.14 -1.29
CA THR A 154 4.54 1.19 -1.79
C THR A 154 4.48 2.41 -0.86
N VAL A 155 4.57 2.22 0.46
CA VAL A 155 4.72 3.32 1.44
C VAL A 155 6.00 4.11 1.15
N ILE A 156 7.13 3.44 0.99
CA ILE A 156 8.42 4.08 0.70
C ILE A 156 8.35 4.81 -0.63
N LEU A 157 7.84 4.16 -1.68
CA LEU A 157 7.68 4.76 -3.00
C LEU A 157 6.80 6.01 -2.96
N GLY A 158 5.67 5.94 -2.27
CA GLY A 158 4.77 7.08 -2.07
C GLY A 158 5.44 8.23 -1.32
N ALA A 159 6.17 7.93 -0.24
CA ALA A 159 6.92 8.93 0.51
C ALA A 159 7.97 9.65 -0.35
N LEU A 160 8.70 8.88 -1.17
CA LEU A 160 9.70 9.42 -2.11
C LEU A 160 9.06 10.30 -3.18
N ILE A 161 7.98 9.84 -3.83
CA ILE A 161 7.26 10.63 -4.83
C ILE A 161 6.70 11.90 -4.22
N GLY A 162 6.07 11.80 -3.04
CA GLY A 162 5.58 12.93 -2.28
C GLY A 162 6.69 13.96 -2.06
N ARG A 163 7.82 13.54 -1.49
CA ARG A 163 9.00 14.39 -1.26
C ARG A 163 9.50 15.06 -2.55
N LEU A 164 9.60 14.32 -3.65
CA LEU A 164 10.04 14.84 -4.94
C LEU A 164 9.08 15.92 -5.48
N LEU A 165 7.76 15.68 -5.40
CA LEU A 165 6.74 16.64 -5.82
C LEU A 165 6.73 17.89 -4.94
N GLY A 166 6.90 17.74 -3.63
CA GLY A 166 7.02 18.84 -2.68
C GLY A 166 8.23 19.74 -2.95
N ASN A 167 9.41 19.13 -3.15
CA ASN A 167 10.64 19.87 -3.44
C ASN A 167 10.54 20.69 -4.72
N ARG A 168 9.90 20.15 -5.78
CA ARG A 168 9.70 20.87 -7.05
C ARG A 168 8.85 22.13 -6.87
N ARG A 169 7.84 22.12 -6.00
CA ARG A 169 7.00 23.31 -5.72
C ARG A 169 7.78 24.42 -5.04
N LEU A 170 8.60 24.09 -4.04
CA LEU A 170 9.43 25.06 -3.34
C LEU A 170 10.39 25.78 -4.30
N HIS A 171 10.99 25.04 -5.25
CA HIS A 171 11.86 25.61 -6.25
C HIS A 171 11.14 26.57 -7.21
N VAL A 172 9.93 26.21 -7.68
CA VAL A 172 9.13 27.08 -8.57
C VAL A 172 8.67 28.35 -7.84
N GLY A 173 8.24 28.24 -6.58
CA GLY A 173 7.84 29.38 -5.75
C GLY A 173 8.98 30.38 -5.55
N ARG A 174 10.18 29.89 -5.22
CA ARG A 174 11.38 30.71 -5.03
C ARG A 174 11.82 31.42 -6.33
N ARG A 175 11.68 30.75 -7.48
CA ARG A 175 12.03 31.34 -8.79
C ARG A 175 11.07 32.49 -9.16
N ARG A 176 9.78 32.37 -8.85
CA ARG A 176 8.78 33.43 -9.09
C ARG A 176 8.99 34.65 -8.20
N SER A 177 9.40 34.47 -6.93
CA SER A 177 9.65 35.60 -6.03
C SER A 177 10.91 36.41 -6.39
N GLN A 178 11.84 35.84 -7.15
CA GLN A 178 13.05 36.53 -7.61
C GLN A 178 12.85 37.33 -8.91
N ILE A 179 11.87 36.98 -9.74
CA ILE A 179 11.58 37.69 -11.01
C ILE A 179 10.61 38.86 -10.78
N GLY A 180 9.84 38.84 -9.69
CA GLY A 180 8.91 39.91 -9.31
C GLY A 180 9.49 40.99 -8.40
N ARG A 181 10.82 41.07 -8.27
CA ARG A 181 11.56 42.17 -7.62
C ARG A 181 12.51 42.76 -8.65
#